data_AF-W3VDI0-F1
#
_entry.id   AF-W3VDI0-F1
#
_cell.length_a   1.000
_cell.length_b   1.000
_cell.length_c   1.000
_cell.angle_alpha   90.00
_cell.angle_beta   90.00
_cell.angle_gamma   90.00
#
_symmetry.space_group_name_H-M   'P 1'
#
loop_
_entity.id
_entity.type
_entity.pdbx_description
1 polymer ?
#
loop_
_entity_poly.entity_id
_entity_poly.type
_entity_poly.pdbx_seq_one_letter_code
_entity_poly.pdbx_strand_id
1 'polypeptide(L)'
;MTAAGKLLLTIGTLVFFHAAYSTYEHLSLRKALGLVGAEANTMPLDITLETLVSFVVILLGIAFTAAPLKNVTWASEMRTKTIDEVDSRSSFATLTHRGQVLFDRE
;
A
#
# COMPACT_ATOMS: atom_id res chain seq x y z
N MET A 1 6.49 -2.30 -3.06
CA MET A 1 5.83 -1.01 -2.73
C MET A 1 6.60 0.09 -3.41
N THR A 2 5.99 0.83 -4.32
CA THR A 2 6.68 1.94 -5.01
C THR A 2 6.88 3.10 -4.03
N ALA A 3 8.04 3.76 -4.08
CA ALA A 3 8.30 4.95 -3.25
C ALA A 3 7.27 6.07 -3.52
N ALA A 4 6.86 6.20 -4.79
CA ALA A 4 5.82 7.13 -5.22
C ALA A 4 4.45 6.85 -4.57
N GLY A 5 4.02 5.57 -4.49
CA GLY A 5 2.76 5.21 -3.84
C GLY A 5 2.74 5.56 -2.35
N LYS A 6 3.86 5.32 -1.64
CA LYS A 6 4.00 5.72 -0.23
C LYS A 6 3.93 7.24 -0.07
N LEU A 7 4.62 7.99 -0.94
CA LEU A 7 4.64 9.45 -0.90
C LEU A 7 3.23 10.04 -1.15
N LEU A 8 2.54 9.56 -2.19
CA LEU A 8 1.16 9.95 -2.48
C LEU A 8 0.22 9.64 -1.32
N LEU A 9 0.36 8.45 -0.71
CA LEU A 9 -0.46 8.07 0.44
C LEU A 9 -0.20 9.02 1.63
N THR A 10 1.06 9.30 1.95
CA THR A 10 1.39 10.21 3.06
C THR A 10 0.86 11.63 2.84
N ILE A 11 1.03 12.18 1.64
CA ILE A 11 0.54 13.52 1.31
C ILE A 11 -0.99 13.54 1.31
N GLY A 12 -1.63 12.57 0.65
CA GLY A 12 -3.09 12.45 0.62
C GLY A 12 -3.71 12.34 2.01
N THR A 13 -3.10 11.55 2.90
CA THR A 13 -3.54 11.45 4.29
C THR A 13 -3.39 12.76 5.05
N LEU A 14 -2.27 13.48 4.90
CA LEU A 14 -2.08 14.78 5.55
C LEU A 14 -3.12 15.82 5.08
N VAL A 15 -3.37 15.91 3.77
CA VAL A 15 -4.38 16.84 3.21
C VAL A 15 -5.80 16.43 3.64
N PHE A 16 -6.08 15.13 3.72
CA PHE A 16 -7.37 14.65 4.22
C PHE A 16 -7.59 15.02 5.70
N PHE A 17 -6.55 14.88 6.54
CA PHE A 17 -6.61 15.35 7.93
C PHE A 17 -6.77 16.87 8.03
N HIS A 18 -6.10 17.63 7.16
CA HIS A 18 -6.27 19.07 7.07
C HIS A 18 -7.74 19.42 6.76
N ALA A 19 -8.33 18.82 5.74
CA ALA A 19 -9.73 19.06 5.37
C ALA A 19 -10.73 18.60 6.46
N ALA A 20 -10.42 17.52 7.18
CA ALA A 20 -11.21 17.08 8.35
C ALA A 20 -11.14 18.10 9.50
N TYR A 21 -9.96 18.66 9.76
CA TYR A 21 -9.80 19.73 10.74
C TYR A 21 -10.54 21.01 10.32
N SER A 22 -10.45 21.43 9.05
CA SER A 22 -11.21 22.55 8.51
C SER A 22 -12.72 22.36 8.66
N THR A 23 -13.22 21.14 8.44
CA THR A 23 -14.63 20.79 8.66
C THR A 23 -15.00 20.94 10.14
N TYR A 24 -14.16 20.42 11.05
CA TYR A 24 -14.37 20.52 12.48
C TYR A 24 -14.39 21.99 12.94
N GLU A 25 -13.40 22.78 12.51
CA GLU A 25 -13.31 24.20 12.83
C GLU A 25 -14.56 24.94 12.34
N HIS A 26 -14.93 24.75 11.08
CA HIS A 26 -16.11 25.40 10.49
C HIS A 26 -17.40 25.07 11.27
N LEU A 27 -17.63 23.80 11.60
CA LEU A 27 -18.79 23.38 12.38
C LEU A 27 -18.75 23.92 13.82
N SER A 28 -17.58 23.93 14.44
CA SER A 28 -17.41 24.41 15.82
C SER A 28 -17.71 25.91 15.94
N LEU A 29 -17.21 26.71 15.00
CA LEU A 29 -17.43 28.16 14.95
C LEU A 29 -18.91 28.49 14.72
N ARG A 30 -19.56 27.81 13.77
CA ARG A 30 -20.99 28.05 13.49
C ARG A 30 -21.87 27.67 14.68
N LYS A 31 -21.53 26.57 15.36
CA LYS A 31 -22.21 26.17 16.59
C LYS A 31 -22.03 27.22 17.69
N ALA A 32 -20.82 27.75 17.88
CA ALA A 32 -20.54 28.78 18.88
C ALA A 32 -21.29 30.10 18.61
N LEU A 33 -21.49 30.44 17.33
CA LEU A 33 -22.24 31.63 16.90
C LEU A 33 -23.76 31.44 16.93
N GLY A 34 -24.27 30.28 17.34
CA GLY A 34 -25.72 30.01 17.38
C GLY A 34 -26.38 29.88 16.01
N LEU A 35 -25.60 29.69 14.94
CA LEU A 35 -26.07 29.60 13.56
C LEU A 35 -26.61 28.19 13.25
N VAL A 36 -27.62 27.74 13.99
CA VAL A 36 -28.19 26.38 13.89
C VAL A 36 -29.51 26.43 13.11
N GLY A 37 -29.46 26.15 11.79
CA GLY A 37 -30.62 26.20 10.90
C GLY A 37 -30.41 25.37 9.62
N ALA A 38 -31.36 25.37 8.68
CA ALA A 38 -31.28 24.57 7.45
C ALA A 38 -30.06 24.92 6.58
N GLU A 39 -29.65 26.19 6.52
CA GLU A 39 -28.42 26.66 5.86
C GLU A 39 -27.13 26.37 6.64
N ALA A 40 -27.24 25.82 7.86
CA ALA A 40 -26.10 25.43 8.69
C ALA A 40 -25.45 24.11 8.26
N ASN A 41 -26.17 23.29 7.49
CA ASN A 41 -25.72 21.96 7.11
C ASN A 41 -24.91 21.94 5.79
N THR A 42 -24.89 23.05 5.05
CA THR A 42 -24.09 23.16 3.83
C THR A 42 -22.63 23.41 4.18
N MET A 43 -21.76 22.50 3.74
CA MET A 43 -20.31 22.72 3.78
C MET A 43 -19.89 23.66 2.65
N PRO A 44 -18.90 24.53 2.89
CA PRO A 44 -18.34 25.33 1.82
C PRO A 44 -17.64 24.43 0.78
N LEU A 45 -17.64 24.91 -0.46
CA LEU A 45 -17.27 24.13 -1.64
C LEU A 45 -15.77 23.79 -1.65
N ASP A 46 -14.94 24.67 -1.09
CA ASP A 46 -13.49 24.46 -0.94
C ASP A 46 -13.17 23.23 -0.08
N ILE A 47 -13.73 23.10 1.12
CA ILE A 47 -13.56 21.95 2.02
C ILE A 47 -14.08 20.67 1.35
N THR A 48 -15.21 20.79 0.64
CA THR A 48 -15.79 19.65 -0.09
C THR A 48 -14.88 19.17 -1.23
N LEU A 49 -14.27 20.10 -1.98
CA LEU A 49 -13.32 19.73 -3.03
C LEU A 49 -12.00 19.23 -2.45
N GLU A 50 -11.50 19.81 -1.37
CA GLU A 50 -10.26 19.39 -0.72
C GLU A 50 -10.38 17.95 -0.16
N THR A 51 -11.50 17.63 0.49
CA THR A 51 -11.80 16.26 0.94
C THR A 51 -11.92 15.27 -0.22
N LEU A 52 -12.60 15.65 -1.31
CA LEU A 52 -12.76 14.79 -2.48
C LEU A 52 -11.43 14.54 -3.20
N VAL A 53 -10.62 15.59 -3.41
CA VAL A 53 -9.31 15.49 -4.06
C VAL A 53 -8.35 14.67 -3.20
N SER A 54 -8.27 14.94 -1.91
CA SER A 54 -7.42 14.15 -1.00
C SER A 54 -7.83 12.68 -0.95
N PHE A 55 -9.13 12.38 -0.99
CA PHE A 55 -9.61 11.00 -1.10
C PHE A 55 -9.15 10.31 -2.39
N VAL A 56 -9.25 10.97 -3.54
CA VAL A 56 -8.76 10.43 -4.83
C VAL A 56 -7.24 10.19 -4.78
N VAL A 57 -6.47 11.12 -4.20
CA VAL A 57 -5.01 10.97 -4.04
C VAL A 57 -4.67 9.76 -3.16
N ILE A 58 -5.41 9.54 -2.07
CA ILE A 58 -5.26 8.37 -1.21
C ILE A 58 -5.54 7.09 -2.01
N LEU A 59 -6.63 7.04 -2.78
CA LEU A 59 -6.96 5.87 -3.60
C LEU A 59 -5.85 5.53 -4.60
N LEU A 60 -5.28 6.55 -5.26
CA LEU A 60 -4.14 6.37 -6.16
C LEU A 60 -2.89 5.89 -5.42
N GLY A 61 -2.60 6.44 -4.24
CA GLY A 61 -1.49 5.99 -3.38
C GLY A 61 -1.61 4.52 -2.97
N ILE A 62 -2.82 4.09 -2.61
CA ILE A 62 -3.13 2.68 -2.29
C ILE A 62 -2.94 1.80 -3.52
N ALA A 63 -3.51 2.18 -4.67
CA ALA A 63 -3.39 1.43 -5.91
C ALA A 63 -1.93 1.22 -6.34
N PHE A 64 -1.07 2.23 -6.21
CA PHE A 64 0.37 2.13 -6.53
C PHE A 64 1.21 1.41 -5.47
N THR A 65 0.63 1.17 -4.29
CA THR A 65 1.27 0.38 -3.23
C THR A 65 0.99 -1.11 -3.39
N ALA A 66 -0.07 -1.48 -4.14
CA ALA A 66 -0.46 -2.86 -4.38
C ALA A 66 0.68 -3.68 -4.98
N ALA A 67 0.74 -4.96 -4.59
CA ALA A 67 1.70 -5.91 -5.16
C ALA A 67 1.35 -6.17 -6.64
N PRO A 68 2.35 -6.41 -7.50
CA PRO A 68 2.09 -6.82 -8.88
C PRO A 68 1.33 -8.14 -8.89
N LEU A 69 0.44 -8.31 -9.86
CA LEU A 69 -0.28 -9.57 -10.04
C LEU A 69 0.71 -10.68 -10.42
N LYS A 70 0.57 -11.84 -9.76
CA LYS A 70 1.32 -13.05 -10.12
C LYS A 70 0.57 -13.78 -11.25
N ASN A 71 1.31 -14.37 -12.18
CA ASN A 71 0.72 -15.25 -13.19
C ASN A 71 0.07 -16.48 -12.55
N VAL A 72 -1.08 -16.89 -13.07
CA VAL A 72 -1.86 -18.03 -12.55
C VAL A 72 -1.34 -19.39 -13.06
N THR A 73 -0.59 -19.40 -14.17
CA THR A 73 -0.24 -20.66 -14.84
C THR A 73 1.02 -21.28 -14.23
N TRP A 74 0.93 -22.57 -13.90
CA TRP A 74 2.07 -23.35 -13.40
C TRP A 74 3.26 -23.36 -14.36
N ALA A 75 2.98 -23.42 -15.67
CA ALA A 75 4.02 -23.35 -16.70
C ALA A 75 4.81 -22.03 -16.68
N SER A 76 4.18 -20.91 -16.29
CA SER A 76 4.89 -19.63 -16.17
C SER A 76 5.85 -19.61 -14.99
N GLU A 77 5.46 -20.24 -13.88
CA GLU A 77 6.30 -20.36 -12.69
C GLU A 77 7.44 -21.35 -12.95
N MET A 78 7.15 -22.52 -13.53
CA MET A 78 8.17 -23.53 -13.83
C MET A 78 9.22 -23.09 -14.84
N ARG A 79 8.91 -22.15 -15.75
CA ARG A 79 9.90 -21.57 -16.67
C ARG A 79 11.01 -20.79 -15.94
N THR A 80 10.77 -20.32 -14.72
CA THR A 80 11.78 -19.60 -13.93
C THR A 80 12.69 -20.52 -13.12
N LYS A 81 12.38 -21.82 -13.03
CA LYS A 81 13.14 -22.80 -12.27
C LYS A 81 14.03 -23.65 -13.17
N THR A 82 15.20 -24.04 -12.66
CA THR A 82 16.10 -24.98 -13.34
C THR A 82 15.80 -26.43 -12.93
N ILE A 83 16.27 -27.38 -13.74
CA ILE A 83 16.11 -28.82 -13.44
C ILE A 83 16.82 -29.16 -12.12
N ASP A 84 18.03 -28.64 -11.89
CA ASP A 84 18.79 -28.89 -10.67
C ASP A 84 18.05 -28.41 -9.42
N GLU A 85 17.37 -27.26 -9.49
CA GLU A 85 16.58 -26.73 -8.38
C GLU A 85 15.39 -27.63 -8.04
N VAL A 86 14.72 -28.19 -9.06
CA VAL A 86 13.58 -29.10 -8.89
C VAL A 86 14.02 -30.51 -8.46
N ASP A 87 15.17 -30.96 -8.94
CA ASP A 87 15.73 -32.29 -8.64
C ASP A 87 16.40 -32.35 -7.26
N SER A 88 16.82 -31.21 -6.71
CA SER A 88 17.38 -31.09 -5.36
C SER A 88 16.35 -31.38 -4.25
N ARG A 89 15.99 -32.64 -4.07
CA ARG A 89 15.04 -33.09 -3.06
C ARG A 89 15.75 -33.21 -1.71
N SER A 90 15.63 -32.17 -0.88
CA SER A 90 16.23 -32.13 0.46
C SER A 90 15.85 -33.32 1.34
N SER A 91 14.63 -33.84 1.19
CA SER A 91 14.16 -35.03 1.92
C SER A 91 14.95 -36.32 1.59
N PHE A 92 15.65 -36.36 0.46
CA PHE A 92 16.48 -37.49 0.03
C PHE A 92 17.96 -37.10 -0.10
N ALA A 93 18.35 -35.98 0.52
CA ALA A 93 19.73 -35.52 0.49
C ALA A 93 20.64 -36.56 1.16
N THR A 94 21.60 -37.07 0.41
CA THR A 94 22.60 -38.00 0.92
C THR A 94 23.87 -37.23 1.28
N LEU A 95 24.34 -37.36 2.52
CA LEU A 95 25.53 -36.65 2.99
C LEU A 95 26.84 -37.33 2.59
N THR A 96 26.79 -38.62 2.24
CA THR A 96 27.97 -39.39 1.77
C THR A 96 28.26 -39.10 0.31
N HIS A 97 28.91 -37.96 0.05
CA HIS A 97 29.29 -37.50 -1.28
C HIS A 97 30.72 -36.92 -1.24
N ARG A 98 31.35 -36.81 -2.41
CA ARG A 98 32.77 -36.39 -2.53
C ARG A 98 33.05 -34.99 -1.97
N GLY A 99 32.01 -34.16 -1.81
CA GLY A 99 32.12 -32.84 -1.19
C GLY A 99 32.71 -32.87 0.21
N GLN A 100 32.52 -33.97 0.96
CA GLN A 100 33.10 -34.12 2.30
C GLN A 100 34.63 -34.10 2.31
N VAL A 101 35.29 -34.61 1.27
CA VAL A 101 36.75 -34.62 1.16
C VAL A 101 37.27 -33.38 0.42
N LEU A 102 36.50 -32.88 -0.55
CA LEU A 102 36.90 -31.73 -1.38
C LEU A 102 36.78 -30.37 -0.65
N PHE A 103 35.86 -30.26 0.30
CA PHE A 103 35.58 -29.01 1.02
C PHE A 103 35.82 -29.14 2.53
N ASP A 104 36.50 -30.20 2.97
CA ASP A 104 36.98 -30.31 4.34
C ASP A 104 37.98 -29.18 4.57
N ARG A 105 37.61 -28.21 5.41
CA ARG A 105 38.53 -27.15 5.83
C ARG A 105 39.17 -27.62 7.13
N GLU A 106 40.49 -27.85 7.08
CA GLU A 106 41.32 -28.04 8.28
C GLU A 106 41.08 -26.94 9.33
#